data_AF-A7SDQ8-F1
#
_entry.id   AF-A7SDQ8-F1
#
_cell.length_a   1.000
_cell.length_b   1.000
_cell.length_c   1.000
_cell.angle_alpha   90.00
_cell.angle_beta   90.00
_cell.angle_gamma   90.00
#
_symmetry.space_group_name_H-M   'P 1'
#
loop_
_entity.id
_entity.type
_entity.pdbx_description
1 polymer ?
#
loop_
_entity_poly.entity_id
_entity_poly.type
_entity_poly.pdbx_seq_one_letter_code
_entity_poly.pdbx_strand_id
1 'polypeptide(L)'
;MKYLTRAPLVMKYLTRAPLVMKYLTRAPLVMKYLTRAPLVIKYLTRAPLVMKYLTRAPLVMKYLTRAPLIIKYLTRAPLVMKYLTRAPLVMKYLTRAPLVMKYLTRAPLVIKYLTRAPLVMKYLTRAPLVIKYLTRAPLVMKYLTRAPLVMQYLTRAPLVKKLS
;
A
#
# COMPACT_ATOMS: atom_id res chain seq x y z
N MET A 1 16.55 -9.35 8.08
CA MET A 1 17.01 -10.14 6.91
C MET A 1 17.17 -9.24 5.68
N LYS A 2 18.22 -9.44 4.89
CA LYS A 2 18.46 -8.74 3.61
C LYS A 2 18.44 -9.77 2.48
N TYR A 3 17.74 -9.47 1.39
CA TYR A 3 17.63 -10.34 0.22
C TYR A 3 18.06 -9.59 -1.03
N LEU A 4 18.98 -10.19 -1.78
CA LEU A 4 19.49 -9.71 -3.07
C LEU A 4 19.27 -10.79 -4.12
N THR A 5 18.34 -10.58 -5.04
CA THR A 5 18.10 -11.56 -6.12
C THR A 5 17.97 -10.95 -7.49
N ARG A 6 18.50 -11.72 -8.46
CA ARG A 6 18.37 -11.49 -9.90
C ARG A 6 17.50 -12.54 -10.59
N ALA A 7 17.05 -13.57 -9.87
CA ALA A 7 16.09 -14.56 -10.33
C ALA A 7 14.68 -14.27 -9.76
N PRO A 8 13.61 -14.67 -10.47
CA PRO A 8 12.25 -14.61 -9.94
C PRO A 8 12.16 -15.37 -8.61
N LEU A 9 11.45 -14.81 -7.63
CA LEU A 9 11.21 -15.51 -6.37
C LEU A 9 9.73 -15.54 -6.02
N VAL A 10 9.34 -16.68 -5.46
CA VAL A 10 8.09 -16.86 -4.74
C VAL A 10 8.42 -17.22 -3.31
N MET A 11 7.98 -16.42 -2.35
CA MET A 11 8.19 -16.75 -0.93
C MET A 11 6.90 -16.64 -0.12
N LYS A 12 6.81 -17.51 0.89
CA LYS A 12 5.74 -17.52 1.89
C LYS A 12 6.37 -17.37 3.26
N TYR A 13 5.91 -16.40 4.04
CA TYR A 13 6.38 -16.16 5.40
C TYR A 13 5.22 -16.38 6.36
N LEU A 14 5.45 -17.22 7.36
CA LEU A 14 4.58 -17.43 8.50
C LEU A 14 5.37 -17.13 9.76
N THR A 15 5.11 -16.00 10.41
CA THR A 15 5.86 -15.64 11.63
C THR A 15 4.99 -15.13 12.76
N ARG A 16 5.41 -15.49 13.97
CA ARG A 16 4.88 -14.99 15.24
C ARG A 16 5.84 -14.05 15.96
N ALA A 17 7.05 -13.88 15.43
CA ALA A 17 8.06 -12.94 15.93
C ALA A 17 8.12 -11.67 15.06
N PRO A 18 8.53 -10.52 15.64
CA PRO A 18 8.77 -9.31 14.87
C PRO A 18 9.75 -9.53 13.72
N LEU A 19 9.46 -8.94 12.56
CA LEU A 19 10.31 -9.08 11.38
C LEU A 19 10.71 -7.74 10.82
N VAL A 20 12.01 -7.62 10.50
CA VAL A 20 12.55 -6.54 9.68
C VAL A 20 13.21 -7.13 8.44
N MET A 21 12.66 -6.82 7.27
CA MET A 21 13.20 -7.31 5.99
C MET A 21 13.54 -6.16 5.03
N LYS A 22 14.61 -6.36 4.26
CA LYS A 22 15.02 -5.46 3.20
C LYS A 22 15.22 -6.28 1.93
N TYR A 23 14.50 -5.94 0.87
CA TYR A 23 14.61 -6.60 -0.43
C TYR A 23 15.16 -5.61 -1.45
N LEU A 24 16.21 -6.01 -2.15
CA LEU A 24 16.70 -5.32 -3.34
C LEU A 24 16.73 -6.34 -4.49
N THR A 25 15.79 -6.20 -5.43
CA THR A 25 15.63 -7.19 -6.50
C THR A 25 15.48 -6.56 -7.86
N ARG A 26 16.03 -7.25 -8.86
CA ARG A 26 15.89 -6.90 -10.28
C ARG A 26 14.97 -7.86 -11.05
N ALA A 27 14.43 -8.85 -10.36
CA ALA A 27 13.52 -9.84 -10.92
C ALA A 27 12.15 -9.84 -10.25
N PRO A 28 11.12 -10.41 -10.90
CA PRO A 28 9.77 -10.46 -10.36
C PRO A 28 9.71 -11.10 -8.98
N LEU A 29 8.90 -10.53 -8.10
CA LEU A 29 8.67 -11.06 -6.75
C LEU A 29 7.20 -11.32 -6.51
N VAL A 30 6.90 -12.52 -6.00
CA VAL A 30 5.59 -12.86 -5.46
C VAL A 30 5.75 -13.26 -3.99
N MET A 31 5.10 -12.53 -3.11
CA MET A 31 5.21 -12.78 -1.67
C MET A 31 3.86 -12.93 -1.01
N LYS A 32 3.79 -13.87 -0.08
CA LYS A 32 2.66 -14.03 0.83
C LYS A 32 3.17 -13.95 2.27
N TYR A 33 2.60 -13.04 3.05
CA TYR A 33 2.90 -12.88 4.47
C TYR A 33 1.68 -13.20 5.32
N LEU A 34 1.86 -14.07 6.28
CA LEU A 34 0.93 -14.33 7.37
C LEU A 34 1.67 -14.05 8.69
N THR A 35 1.44 -12.88 9.28
CA THR A 35 2.16 -12.48 10.50
C THR A 35 1.23 -12.10 11.65
N ARG A 36 1.60 -12.54 12.84
CA ARG A 36 0.93 -12.15 14.10
C ARG A 36 1.73 -11.12 14.91
N ALA A 37 2.90 -10.75 14.43
CA ALA A 37 3.80 -9.80 15.08
C ALA A 37 4.13 -8.61 14.16
N PRO A 38 4.65 -7.50 14.72
CA PRO A 38 5.00 -6.31 13.99
C PRO A 38 5.94 -6.62 12.82
N LEU A 39 5.69 -5.98 11.68
CA LEU A 39 6.47 -6.21 10.48
C LEU A 39 6.86 -4.89 9.83
N VAL A 40 8.17 -4.79 9.56
CA VAL A 40 8.78 -3.67 8.86
C VAL A 40 9.47 -4.20 7.62
N ILE A 41 9.01 -3.80 6.43
CA ILE A 41 9.71 -4.17 5.19
C ILE A 41 10.02 -2.95 4.34
N LYS A 42 11.23 -2.99 3.76
CA LYS A 42 11.67 -2.06 2.72
C LYS A 42 11.90 -2.83 1.42
N TYR A 43 11.22 -2.40 0.36
CA TYR A 43 11.39 -2.94 -0.99
C TYR A 43 12.02 -1.88 -1.90
N LEU A 44 13.11 -2.27 -2.57
CA LEU A 44 13.70 -1.54 -3.67
C LEU A 44 13.72 -2.47 -4.90
N THR A 45 12.77 -2.31 -5.81
CA THR A 45 12.64 -3.24 -6.95
C THR A 45 12.59 -2.53 -8.29
N ARG A 46 13.21 -3.16 -9.30
CA ARG A 46 13.11 -2.73 -10.70
C ARG A 46 12.21 -3.64 -11.54
N ALA A 47 11.58 -4.63 -10.92
CA ALA A 47 10.73 -5.61 -11.57
C ALA A 47 9.36 -5.71 -10.89
N PRO A 48 8.37 -6.33 -11.56
CA PRO A 48 7.01 -6.46 -11.05
C PRO A 48 6.97 -7.11 -9.67
N LEU A 49 6.07 -6.62 -8.83
CA LEU A 49 5.95 -7.09 -7.46
C LEU A 49 4.49 -7.34 -7.10
N VAL A 50 4.19 -8.56 -6.65
CA VAL A 50 2.86 -8.99 -6.25
C VAL A 50 2.89 -9.44 -4.80
N MET A 51 2.08 -8.79 -3.96
CA MET A 51 2.12 -9.03 -2.52
C MET A 51 0.75 -9.30 -1.96
N LYS A 52 0.68 -10.28 -1.05
CA LYS A 52 -0.48 -10.53 -0.21
C LYS A 52 -0.05 -10.53 1.25
N TYR A 53 -0.67 -9.68 2.04
CA TYR A 53 -0.43 -9.56 3.47
C TYR A 53 -1.71 -9.88 4.24
N LEU A 54 -1.58 -10.80 5.19
CA LEU A 54 -2.56 -11.05 6.23
C LEU A 54 -1.86 -10.83 7.58
N THR A 55 -2.12 -9.68 8.20
CA THR A 55 -1.43 -9.31 9.46
C THR A 55 -2.39 -8.94 10.57
N ARG A 56 -2.08 -9.40 11.78
CA ARG A 56 -2.82 -9.03 13.00
C ARG A 56 -2.09 -8.01 13.87
N ALA A 57 -0.93 -7.54 13.41
CA ALA A 57 -0.05 -6.63 14.14
C ALA A 57 0.37 -5.45 13.24
N PRO A 58 0.94 -4.38 13.83
CA PRO A 58 1.33 -3.18 13.10
C PRO A 58 2.23 -3.47 11.91
N LEU A 59 1.96 -2.79 10.80
CA LEU A 59 2.71 -2.95 9.55
C LEU A 59 3.29 -1.62 9.12
N VAL A 60 4.61 -1.56 8.91
CA VAL A 60 5.28 -0.39 8.36
C VAL A 60 6.02 -0.79 7.10
N MET A 61 5.71 -0.11 5.99
CA MET A 61 6.34 -0.46 4.72
C MET A 61 6.81 0.76 3.94
N LYS A 62 7.94 0.56 3.26
CA LYS A 62 8.46 1.50 2.29
C LYS A 62 8.72 0.78 0.97
N TYR A 63 8.09 1.27 -0.08
CA TYR A 63 8.24 0.76 -1.44
C TYR A 63 8.86 1.83 -2.33
N LEU A 64 9.95 1.46 -2.99
CA LEU A 64 10.54 2.20 -4.09
C LEU A 64 10.59 1.26 -5.30
N THR A 65 9.64 1.41 -6.22
CA THR A 65 9.52 0.53 -7.39
C THR A 65 9.53 1.29 -8.70
N ARG A 66 10.23 0.74 -9.69
CA ARG A 66 10.20 1.24 -11.08
C ARG A 66 9.30 0.43 -12.00
N ALA A 67 8.63 -0.59 -11.46
CA ALA A 67 7.82 -1.55 -12.20
C ALA A 67 6.43 -1.72 -11.54
N PRO A 68 5.48 -2.36 -12.25
CA PRO A 68 4.13 -2.53 -11.75
C PRO A 68 4.07 -3.18 -10.37
N LEU A 69 3.17 -2.67 -9.55
CA LEU A 69 3.04 -3.10 -8.17
C LEU A 69 1.57 -3.45 -7.88
N ILE A 70 1.34 -4.68 -7.46
CA ILE A 70 0.01 -5.16 -7.07
C ILE A 70 0.07 -5.60 -5.62
N ILE A 71 -0.78 -5.01 -4.78
CA ILE A 71 -0.80 -5.36 -3.37
C ILE A 71 -2.21 -5.56 -2.83
N LYS A 72 -2.37 -6.62 -2.04
CA LYS A 72 -3.55 -6.90 -1.24
C LYS A 72 -3.19 -6.94 0.24
N TYR A 73 -3.86 -6.12 1.04
CA TYR A 73 -3.73 -6.09 2.49
C TYR A 73 -5.04 -6.50 3.15
N LEU A 74 -4.94 -7.43 4.10
CA LEU A 74 -5.95 -7.73 5.08
C LEU A 74 -5.34 -7.55 6.46
N THR A 75 -5.64 -6.44 7.13
CA THR A 75 -5.02 -6.11 8.42
C THR A 75 -6.04 -5.77 9.50
N ARG A 76 -5.74 -6.19 10.73
CA ARG A 76 -6.53 -5.82 11.92
C ARG A 76 -5.83 -4.80 12.82
N ALA A 77 -4.67 -4.29 12.38
CA ALA A 77 -3.81 -3.41 13.15
C ALA A 77 -3.36 -2.22 12.30
N PRO A 78 -2.81 -1.15 12.93
CA PRO A 78 -2.39 0.05 12.24
C PRO A 78 -1.41 -0.24 11.11
N LEU A 79 -1.56 0.48 10.00
CA LEU A 79 -0.69 0.31 8.84
C LEU A 79 -0.23 1.66 8.31
N VAL A 80 1.09 1.77 8.16
CA VAL A 80 1.78 2.97 7.70
C VAL A 80 2.58 2.63 6.47
N MET A 81 2.29 3.32 5.36
CA MET A 81 2.92 3.02 4.09
C MET A 81 3.41 4.24 3.36
N LYS A 82 4.59 4.07 2.74
CA LYS A 82 5.16 5.06 1.83
C LYS A 82 5.47 4.39 0.50
N TYR A 83 4.86 4.88 -0.56
CA TYR A 83 5.04 4.40 -1.92
C TYR A 83 5.65 5.48 -2.79
N LEU A 84 6.75 5.13 -3.44
CA LEU A 84 7.34 5.89 -4.53
C LEU A 84 7.42 4.98 -5.75
N THR A 85 6.50 5.17 -6.70
CA THR A 85 6.38 4.30 -7.89
C THR A 85 6.43 5.10 -9.18
N ARG A 86 7.13 4.58 -10.18
CA ARG A 86 7.16 5.15 -11.54
C ARG A 86 6.26 4.40 -12.52
N ALA A 87 5.62 3.33 -12.08
CA ALA A 87 4.81 2.42 -12.86
C ALA A 87 3.43 2.21 -12.22
N PRO A 88 2.47 1.59 -12.93
CA PRO A 88 1.12 1.40 -12.44
C PRO A 88 1.08 0.71 -11.08
N LEU A 89 0.18 1.18 -10.22
CA LEU A 89 0.01 0.66 -8.88
C LEU A 89 -1.46 0.31 -8.66
N VAL A 90 -1.71 -0.95 -8.31
CA VAL A 90 -3.03 -1.46 -7.96
C VAL A 90 -3.03 -1.95 -6.54
N MET A 91 -3.92 -1.41 -5.72
CA MET A 91 -4.02 -1.82 -4.31
C MET A 91 -5.45 -2.09 -3.86
N LYS A 92 -5.57 -3.10 -3.00
CA LYS A 92 -6.80 -3.41 -2.28
C LYS A 92 -6.49 -3.50 -0.78
N TYR A 93 -7.19 -2.70 0.01
CA TYR A 93 -7.06 -2.66 1.46
C TYR A 93 -8.37 -3.05 2.12
N LEU A 94 -8.31 -4.05 3.01
CA LEU A 94 -9.37 -4.38 3.94
C LEU A 94 -8.81 -4.27 5.35
N THR A 95 -9.16 -3.19 6.05
CA THR A 95 -8.55 -2.87 7.35
C THR A 95 -9.56 -2.48 8.41
N ARG A 96 -9.32 -2.92 9.65
CA ARG A 96 -10.16 -2.56 10.82
C ARG A 96 -9.50 -1.56 11.76
N ALA A 97 -8.36 -1.01 11.36
CA ALA A 97 -7.52 -0.14 12.18
C ALA A 97 -7.04 1.06 11.33
N PRO A 98 -6.51 2.12 11.98
CA PRO A 98 -6.10 3.33 11.30
C PRO A 98 -5.09 3.07 10.18
N LEU A 99 -5.24 3.75 9.05
CA LEU A 99 -4.24 3.73 7.98
C LEU A 99 -3.70 5.12 7.69
N VAL A 100 -2.38 5.17 7.54
CA VAL A 100 -1.66 6.37 7.11
C VAL A 100 -0.84 6.03 5.87
N MET A 101 -1.13 6.72 4.76
CA MET A 101 -0.51 6.40 3.49
C MET A 101 -0.02 7.64 2.77
N LYS A 102 1.17 7.51 2.18
CA LYS A 102 1.74 8.52 1.30
C LYS A 102 2.10 7.90 -0.03
N TYR A 103 1.57 8.48 -1.10
CA TYR A 103 1.79 8.10 -2.47
C TYR A 103 2.48 9.20 -3.25
N LEU A 104 3.57 8.83 -3.91
CA LEU A 104 4.20 9.63 -4.94
C LEU A 104 4.31 8.76 -6.20
N THR A 105 3.40 8.98 -7.16
CA THR A 105 3.33 8.15 -8.37
C THR A 105 3.38 9.00 -9.64
N ARG A 106 4.08 8.49 -10.66
CA ARG A 106 4.10 9.11 -12.01
C ARG A 106 3.22 8.38 -13.02
N ALA A 107 2.55 7.31 -12.60
CA ALA A 107 1.78 6.41 -13.44
C ALA A 107 0.40 6.15 -12.82
N PRO A 108 -0.54 5.54 -13.57
CA PRO A 108 -1.90 5.32 -13.12
C PRO A 108 -1.96 4.58 -11.77
N LEU A 109 -2.88 5.04 -10.93
CA LEU A 109 -3.05 4.52 -9.58
C LEU A 109 -4.51 4.13 -9.38
N VAL A 110 -4.73 2.85 -9.05
CA VAL A 110 -6.06 2.30 -8.78
C VAL A 110 -6.10 1.76 -7.37
N ILE A 111 -7.02 2.27 -6.56
CA ILE A 111 -7.11 1.87 -5.16
C ILE A 111 -8.53 1.59 -4.72
N LYS A 112 -8.70 0.51 -3.96
CA LYS A 112 -9.93 0.19 -3.25
C LYS A 112 -9.66 0.07 -1.76
N TYR A 113 -10.41 0.82 -0.96
CA TYR A 113 -10.37 0.79 0.50
C TYR A 113 -11.71 0.35 1.06
N LEU A 114 -11.67 -0.66 1.92
CA LEU A 114 -12.77 -1.05 2.80
C LEU A 114 -12.28 -0.97 4.24
N THR A 115 -12.71 0.06 4.96
CA THR A 115 -12.14 0.34 6.29
C THR A 115 -13.21 0.71 7.32
N ARG A 116 -12.94 0.36 8.57
CA ARG A 116 -13.82 0.71 9.71
C ARG A 116 -13.18 1.72 10.67
N ALA A 117 -12.03 2.28 10.30
CA ALA A 117 -11.21 3.12 11.16
C ALA A 117 -10.68 4.33 10.38
N PRO A 118 -10.13 5.35 11.07
CA PRO A 118 -9.70 6.58 10.43
C PRO A 118 -8.69 6.37 9.31
N LEU A 119 -8.83 7.15 8.24
CA LEU A 119 -7.92 7.15 7.09
C LEU A 119 -7.28 8.51 6.90
N VAL A 120 -5.94 8.53 6.82
CA VAL A 120 -5.17 9.72 6.46
C VAL A 120 -4.31 9.43 5.25
N MET A 121 -4.50 10.19 4.19
CA MET A 121 -3.88 9.91 2.91
C MET A 121 -3.35 11.16 2.24
N LYS A 122 -2.15 11.03 1.67
CA LYS A 122 -1.54 12.06 0.82
C LYS A 122 -1.15 11.47 -0.52
N TYR A 123 -1.66 12.06 -1.59
CA TYR A 123 -1.38 11.68 -2.97
C TYR A 123 -0.69 12.82 -3.69
N LEU A 124 0.42 12.49 -4.36
CA LEU A 124 1.08 13.34 -5.34
C LEU A 124 1.21 12.51 -6.62
N THR A 125 0.36 12.77 -7.60
CA THR A 125 0.22 11.96 -8.82
C THR A 125 0.28 12.80 -10.08
N ARG A 126 1.01 12.33 -11.10
CA ARG A 126 1.05 12.99 -12.43
C ARG A 126 0.17 12.29 -13.49
N ALA A 127 -0.53 11.25 -13.10
CA ALA A 127 -1.27 10.36 -13.97
C ALA A 127 -2.64 10.04 -13.37
N PRO A 128 -3.57 9.42 -14.14
CA PRO A 128 -4.93 9.16 -13.69
C PRO A 128 -4.99 8.43 -12.34
N LEU A 129 -5.89 8.90 -11.49
CA LEU A 129 -6.10 8.36 -10.15
C LEU A 129 -7.55 7.91 -10.02
N VAL A 130 -7.75 6.61 -9.79
CA VAL A 130 -9.06 6.01 -9.55
C VAL A 130 -9.11 5.46 -8.14
N ILE A 131 -10.04 5.96 -7.32
CA ILE A 131 -10.18 5.50 -5.95
C ILE A 131 -11.62 5.19 -5.58
N LYS A 132 -11.82 4.06 -4.90
CA LYS A 132 -13.08 3.69 -4.26
C LYS A 132 -12.89 3.54 -2.76
N TYR A 133 -13.72 4.24 -1.98
CA TYR A 133 -13.72 4.19 -0.53
C TYR A 133 -15.07 3.68 -0.02
N LEU A 134 -15.02 2.71 0.88
CA LEU A 134 -16.12 2.28 1.72
C LEU A 134 -15.65 2.36 3.17
N THR A 135 -16.04 3.42 3.87
CA THR A 135 -15.55 3.73 5.22
C THR A 135 -16.67 4.01 6.22
N ARG A 136 -16.47 3.63 7.48
CA ARG A 136 -17.39 3.97 8.60
C ARG A 136 -16.81 5.00 9.57
N ALA A 137 -15.65 5.56 9.25
CA ALA A 137 -14.85 6.40 10.13
C ALA A 137 -14.29 7.61 9.36
N PRO A 138 -13.76 8.63 10.08
CA PRO A 138 -13.29 9.86 9.46
C PRO A 138 -12.22 9.64 8.39
N LEU A 139 -12.28 10.46 7.34
CA LEU A 139 -11.40 10.35 6.18
C LEU A 139 -10.77 11.71 5.86
N VAL A 140 -9.43 11.78 5.91
CA VAL A 140 -8.63 13.00 5.67
C VAL A 140 -7.73 12.81 4.47
N MET A 141 -7.93 13.63 3.45
CA MET A 141 -7.27 13.47 2.15
C MET A 141 -6.62 14.75 1.67
N LYS A 142 -5.38 14.61 1.17
CA LYS A 142 -4.69 15.66 0.42
C LYS A 142 -4.26 15.10 -0.93
N TYR A 143 -4.72 15.72 -1.99
CA TYR A 143 -4.40 15.35 -3.37
C TYR A 143 -3.67 16.51 -4.05
N LEU A 144 -2.60 16.17 -4.75
CA LEU A 144 -1.96 17.03 -5.73
C LEU A 144 -1.86 16.24 -7.04
N THR A 145 -2.75 16.53 -8.00
CA THR A 145 -2.89 15.74 -9.24
C THR A 145 -2.96 16.60 -10.48
N ARG A 146 -2.15 16.26 -11.49
CA ARG A 146 -2.13 16.93 -12.80
C ARG A 146 -2.92 16.20 -13.89
N ALA A 147 -3.73 15.23 -13.50
CA ALA A 147 -4.43 14.31 -14.39
C ALA A 147 -5.82 13.96 -13.84
N PRO A 148 -6.68 13.28 -14.63
CA PRO A 148 -8.04 12.94 -14.21
C PRO A 148 -8.08 12.18 -12.87
N LEU A 149 -9.04 12.59 -12.04
CA LEU A 149 -9.29 12.02 -10.71
C LEU A 149 -10.72 11.50 -10.64
N VAL A 150 -10.88 10.17 -10.56
CA VAL A 150 -12.18 9.53 -10.36
C VAL A 150 -12.26 9.00 -8.94
N MET A 151 -13.27 9.43 -8.20
CA MET A 151 -13.48 8.95 -6.83
C MET A 151 -14.92 8.54 -6.59
N GLN A 152 -15.09 7.42 -5.88
CA GLN A 152 -16.37 6.98 -5.34
C GLN A 152 -16.23 6.81 -3.84
N TYR A 153 -17.15 7.42 -3.07
CA TYR A 153 -17.16 7.38 -1.61
C TYR A 153 -18.49 6.84 -1.12
N LEU A 154 -18.43 5.91 -0.17
CA LEU A 154 -19.52 5.62 0.75
C LEU A 154 -18.97 5.74 2.17
N THR A 155 -19.24 6.88 2.80
CA THR A 155 -18.78 7.21 4.16
C THR A 155 -19.97 7.51 5.06
N ARG A 156 -19.92 7.03 6.31
CA ARG A 156 -20.89 7.33 7.37
C ARG A 156 -20.36 8.33 8.42
N ALA A 157 -19.24 8.99 8.11
CA ALA A 157 -18.49 9.85 9.03
C ALA A 157 -17.87 11.05 8.26
N PRO A 158 -17.32 12.05 8.97
CA PRO A 158 -16.78 13.25 8.35
C PRO A 158 -15.71 12.99 7.28
N LEU A 159 -15.79 13.74 6.19
CA LEU A 159 -14.86 13.73 5.07
C LEU A 159 -14.17 15.08 4.93
N VAL A 160 -12.85 15.12 5.13
CA VAL A 160 -12.02 16.31 4.86
C VAL A 160 -11.16 16.04 3.65
N LYS A 161 -11.27 16.88 2.61
CA LYS A 161 -10.54 16.72 1.36
C LYS A 161 -9.96 18.05 0.90
N LYS A 162 -8.65 18.07 0.65
CA LYS A 162 -7.96 19.16 -0.05
C LYS A 162 -7.49 18.66 -1.42
N LEU A 163 -7.92 19.35 -2.46
CA LEU A 163 -7.48 19.15 -3.84
C LEU A 163 -6.60 20.33 -4.24
N SER A 164 -5.50 20.05 -4.91
CA SER A 164 -4.58 20.98 -5.54
C SER A 164 -4.04 20.33 -6.81
#